data_AF-A0A536AH28-F1
#
_entry.id   AF-A0A536AH28-F1
#
_cell.length_a   1.000
_cell.length_b   1.000
_cell.length_c   1.000
_cell.angle_alpha   90.00
_cell.angle_beta   90.00
_cell.angle_gamma   90.00
#
_symmetry.space_group_name_H-M   'P 1'
#
loop_
_entity.id
_entity.type
_entity.pdbx_description
1 polymer ?
#
loop_
_entity_poly.entity_id
_entity_poly.type
_entity_poly.pdbx_seq_one_letter_code
_entity_poly.pdbx_strand_id
1 'polypeptide(L)'
;VIGGGAQVGMVAQGAISEADRHNIRGERISVDTIPLVGEEQLADAVRAVARLHRARTLVLAGALMGGDISNAVREIRAAGILVLCTSMAGSVPDAADVVVSDPVEAGVMAVMLIADTARFSIEHVRGKRF
;
A
#
# COMPACT_ATOMS: atom_id res chain seq x y z
N VAL A 1 1.41 1.07 -5.78
CA VAL A 1 0.50 -0.10 -5.67
C VAL A 1 1.10 -1.26 -6.45
N ILE A 2 1.22 -2.44 -5.83
CA ILE A 2 1.83 -3.63 -6.45
C ILE A 2 0.90 -4.83 -6.27
N GLY A 3 0.77 -5.67 -7.30
CA GLY A 3 0.09 -6.96 -7.20
C GLY A 3 -0.72 -7.35 -8.44
N GLY A 4 -1.81 -8.08 -8.25
CA GLY A 4 -2.64 -8.58 -9.36
C GLY A 4 -3.37 -7.45 -10.09
N GLY A 5 -3.30 -7.43 -11.43
CA GLY A 5 -3.72 -6.28 -12.24
C GLY A 5 -5.13 -5.75 -11.97
N ALA A 6 -6.12 -6.62 -11.76
CA ALA A 6 -7.49 -6.21 -11.44
C ALA A 6 -7.58 -5.47 -10.09
N GLN A 7 -6.96 -6.01 -9.04
CA GLN A 7 -6.98 -5.39 -7.72
C GLN A 7 -6.10 -4.14 -7.66
N VAL A 8 -4.96 -4.13 -8.37
CA VAL A 8 -4.13 -2.92 -8.55
C VAL A 8 -4.97 -1.79 -9.15
N GLY A 9 -5.80 -2.08 -10.16
CA GLY A 9 -6.70 -1.10 -10.76
C GLY A 9 -7.72 -0.53 -9.78
N MET A 10 -8.35 -1.37 -8.96
CA MET A 10 -9.31 -0.93 -7.95
C MET A 10 -8.68 -0.06 -6.86
N VAL A 11 -7.50 -0.45 -6.36
CA VAL A 11 -6.75 0.37 -5.39
C VAL A 11 -6.34 1.71 -6.01
N ALA A 12 -5.87 1.69 -7.26
CA ALA A 12 -5.49 2.90 -7.97
C ALA A 12 -6.68 3.86 -8.11
N GLN A 13 -7.88 3.36 -8.41
CA GLN A 13 -9.09 4.21 -8.50
C GLN A 13 -9.34 5.00 -7.21
N GLY A 14 -9.31 4.33 -6.05
CA GLY A 14 -9.51 4.99 -4.76
C GLY A 14 -8.40 5.99 -4.42
N ALA A 15 -7.14 5.57 -4.63
CA ALA A 15 -5.98 6.42 -4.37
C ALA A 15 -5.96 7.66 -5.27
N ILE A 16 -6.24 7.52 -6.57
CA ILE A 16 -6.28 8.65 -7.51
C ILE A 16 -7.37 9.65 -7.10
N SER A 17 -8.56 9.15 -6.76
CA SER A 17 -9.67 10.01 -6.35
C SER A 17 -9.36 10.80 -5.08
N GLU A 18 -8.71 10.18 -4.09
CA GLU A 18 -8.35 10.88 -2.86
C GLU A 18 -7.16 11.83 -3.08
N ALA A 19 -6.15 11.41 -3.85
CA ALA A 19 -5.00 12.24 -4.17
C ALA A 19 -5.42 13.53 -4.89
N ASP A 20 -6.38 13.46 -5.82
CA ASP A 20 -6.91 14.64 -6.52
C ASP A 20 -7.51 15.67 -5.54
N ARG A 21 -8.30 15.21 -4.56
CA ARG A 21 -8.90 16.07 -3.53
C ARG A 21 -7.83 16.79 -2.70
N HIS A 22 -6.77 16.09 -2.33
CA HIS A 22 -5.65 16.65 -1.57
C HIS A 22 -4.80 17.59 -2.43
N ASN A 23 -4.54 17.24 -3.69
CA ASN A 23 -3.72 18.01 -4.61
C ASN A 23 -4.31 19.38 -4.95
N ILE A 24 -5.64 19.50 -5.07
CA ILE A 24 -6.32 20.79 -5.27
C ILE A 24 -6.06 21.76 -4.09
N ARG A 25 -5.76 21.25 -2.90
CA ARG A 25 -5.47 22.05 -1.69
C ARG A 25 -3.98 22.37 -1.52
N GLY A 26 -3.15 22.03 -2.50
CA GLY A 26 -1.72 22.37 -2.53
C GLY A 26 -0.77 21.21 -2.24
N GLU A 27 -1.28 20.03 -1.88
CA GLU A 27 -0.45 18.83 -1.73
C GLU A 27 0.02 18.29 -3.09
N ARG A 28 0.99 17.37 -3.07
CA ARG A 28 1.57 16.76 -4.28
C ARG A 28 1.74 15.26 -4.09
N ILE A 29 0.64 14.54 -4.27
CA ILE A 29 0.55 13.09 -4.15
C ILE A 29 0.36 12.49 -5.53
N SER A 30 1.23 11.55 -5.90
CA SER A 30 1.10 10.74 -7.12
C SER A 30 0.84 9.28 -6.76
N VAL A 31 0.20 8.54 -7.67
CA VAL A 31 -0.13 7.14 -7.49
C VAL A 31 0.56 6.33 -8.59
N ASP A 32 1.64 5.64 -8.21
CA ASP A 32 2.40 4.80 -9.13
C ASP A 32 1.97 3.33 -8.96
N THR A 33 1.80 2.61 -10.06
CA THR A 33 1.30 1.23 -10.06
C THR A 33 2.17 0.31 -10.91
N ILE A 34 2.26 -0.95 -10.49
CA ILE A 34 2.89 -2.02 -11.28
C ILE A 34 2.09 -3.32 -11.09
N PRO A 35 1.48 -3.87 -12.15
CA PRO A 35 0.89 -5.20 -12.10
C PRO A 35 2.01 -6.24 -12.12
N LEU A 36 2.06 -7.09 -11.10
CA LEU A 36 3.11 -8.09 -10.94
C LEU A 36 2.59 -9.30 -10.17
N VAL A 37 3.07 -10.49 -10.54
CA VAL A 37 2.74 -11.78 -9.92
C VAL A 37 4.00 -12.63 -9.77
N GLY A 38 3.94 -13.65 -8.91
CA GLY A 38 5.09 -14.49 -8.56
C GLY A 38 5.77 -14.01 -7.28
N GLU A 39 6.13 -14.95 -6.40
CA GLU A 39 6.64 -14.63 -5.05
C GLU A 39 7.96 -13.87 -5.11
N GLU A 40 8.93 -14.37 -5.87
CA GLU A 40 10.26 -13.78 -6.03
C GLU A 40 10.17 -12.37 -6.62
N GLN A 41 9.44 -12.22 -7.74
CA GLN A 41 9.29 -10.92 -8.40
C GLN A 41 8.58 -9.91 -7.49
N LEU A 42 7.55 -10.33 -6.76
CA LEU A 42 6.86 -9.47 -5.80
C LEU A 42 7.78 -9.06 -4.65
N ALA A 43 8.54 -9.99 -4.06
CA ALA A 43 9.46 -9.69 -2.98
C ALA A 43 10.54 -8.67 -3.41
N ASP A 44 11.13 -8.86 -4.59
CA ASP A 44 12.11 -7.93 -5.14
C ASP A 44 11.52 -6.55 -5.43
N ALA A 45 10.32 -6.50 -6.01
CA ALA A 45 9.62 -5.25 -6.26
C ALA A 45 9.30 -4.52 -4.95
N VAL A 46 8.86 -5.24 -3.91
CA VAL A 46 8.61 -4.68 -2.57
C VAL A 46 9.89 -4.08 -2.00
N ARG A 47 11.01 -4.82 -2.00
CA ARG A 47 12.31 -4.30 -1.51
C ARG A 47 12.76 -3.07 -2.28
N ALA A 48 12.52 -3.03 -3.59
CA ALA A 48 12.87 -1.88 -4.41
C ALA A 48 12.13 -0.59 -4.01
N VAL A 49 10.94 -0.68 -3.41
CA VAL A 49 10.17 0.50 -2.96
C VAL A 49 10.95 1.36 -1.98
N ALA A 50 11.74 0.76 -1.08
CA ALA A 50 12.57 1.50 -0.13
C ALA A 50 13.62 2.41 -0.79
N ARG A 51 13.92 2.20 -2.07
CA ARG A 51 14.87 3.00 -2.86
C ARG A 51 14.19 4.02 -3.79
N LEU A 52 12.86 4.01 -3.87
CA LEU A 52 12.12 4.96 -4.71
C LEU A 52 12.05 6.33 -4.04
N HIS A 53 12.45 7.37 -4.77
CA HIS A 53 12.43 8.73 -4.25
C HIS A 53 10.98 9.16 -3.96
N ARG A 54 10.75 9.69 -2.75
CA ARG A 54 9.44 10.16 -2.26
C ARG A 54 8.39 9.07 -2.02
N ALA A 55 8.72 7.77 -2.15
CA ALA A 55 7.79 6.72 -1.73
C ALA A 55 7.55 6.82 -0.22
N ARG A 56 6.27 6.86 0.18
CA ARG A 56 5.84 6.96 1.59
C ARG A 56 4.96 5.79 2.01
N THR A 57 4.20 5.23 1.07
CA THR A 57 3.27 4.14 1.30
C THR A 57 3.31 3.14 0.15
N LEU A 58 3.10 1.87 0.48
CA LEU A 58 2.91 0.77 -0.45
C LEU A 58 1.57 0.10 -0.15
N VAL A 59 0.78 -0.16 -1.19
CA VAL A 59 -0.39 -1.03 -1.11
C VAL A 59 -0.12 -2.31 -1.89
N LEU A 60 -0.20 -3.45 -1.21
CA LEU A 60 -0.16 -4.79 -1.79
C LEU A 60 -1.57 -5.28 -2.09
N ALA A 61 -1.86 -5.47 -3.37
CA ALA A 61 -3.18 -5.81 -3.88
C ALA A 61 -3.17 -7.25 -4.43
N GLY A 62 -3.68 -8.20 -3.64
CA GLY A 62 -3.60 -9.62 -3.94
C GLY A 62 -4.75 -10.43 -3.35
N ALA A 63 -4.87 -11.68 -3.81
CA ALA A 63 -5.72 -12.70 -3.17
C ALA A 63 -4.89 -13.68 -2.30
N LEU A 64 -3.60 -13.85 -2.59
CA LEU A 64 -2.66 -14.67 -1.84
C LEU A 64 -1.25 -14.08 -1.98
N MET A 65 -0.63 -13.69 -0.86
CA MET A 65 0.77 -13.31 -0.81
C MET A 65 1.39 -13.73 0.53
N GLY A 66 2.59 -14.30 0.49
CA GLY A 66 3.26 -14.81 1.68
C GLY A 66 4.75 -15.02 1.45
N GLY A 67 5.38 -15.81 2.32
CA GLY A 67 6.78 -16.21 2.15
C GLY A 67 7.72 -15.00 2.13
N ASP A 68 8.58 -14.93 1.11
CA ASP A 68 9.60 -13.88 1.03
C ASP A 68 9.02 -12.47 0.87
N ILE A 69 7.80 -12.35 0.31
CA ILE A 69 7.07 -11.08 0.25
C ILE A 69 6.86 -10.52 1.66
N SER A 70 6.56 -11.38 2.64
CA SER A 70 6.35 -10.96 4.03
C SER A 70 7.65 -10.47 4.69
N ASN A 71 8.79 -11.05 4.32
CA ASN A 71 10.10 -10.57 4.79
C ASN A 71 10.41 -9.20 4.20
N ALA A 72 10.25 -9.05 2.88
CA ALA A 72 10.40 -7.78 2.18
C ALA A 72 9.51 -6.67 2.76
N VAL A 73 8.25 -6.99 3.12
CA VAL A 73 7.35 -6.05 3.79
C VAL A 73 7.92 -5.58 5.13
N ARG A 74 8.43 -6.48 5.97
CA ARG A 74 9.05 -6.10 7.26
C ARG A 74 10.29 -5.22 7.06
N GLU A 75 11.11 -5.55 6.06
CA GLU A 75 12.31 -4.78 5.71
C GLU A 75 11.95 -3.32 5.34
N ILE A 76 10.99 -3.11 4.43
CA ILE A 76 10.64 -1.74 4.00
C ILE A 76 9.87 -0.96 5.07
N ARG A 77 9.11 -1.65 5.94
CA ARG A 77 8.48 -1.01 7.11
C ARG A 77 9.53 -0.50 8.09
N ALA A 78 10.60 -1.26 8.31
CA ALA A 78 11.74 -0.81 9.11
C ALA A 78 12.45 0.39 8.46
N ALA A 79 12.40 0.53 7.14
CA ALA A 79 12.87 1.70 6.40
C ALA A 79 11.88 2.89 6.41
N GLY A 80 10.74 2.78 7.11
CA GLY A 80 9.77 3.87 7.26
C GLY A 80 8.68 3.95 6.19
N ILE A 81 8.59 2.95 5.29
CA ILE A 81 7.47 2.87 4.33
C ILE A 81 6.25 2.27 5.02
N LEU A 82 5.12 2.97 4.96
CA LEU A 82 3.85 2.41 5.42
C LEU A 82 3.38 1.33 4.45
N VAL A 83 2.92 0.19 4.96
CA VAL A 83 2.43 -0.92 4.11
C VAL A 83 0.99 -1.24 4.45
N LEU A 84 0.11 -1.07 3.47
CA LEU A 84 -1.26 -1.58 3.50
C LEU A 84 -1.35 -2.81 2.60
N CYS A 85 -2.29 -3.70 2.90
CA CYS A 85 -2.62 -4.78 1.98
C CYS A 85 -4.13 -5.00 1.88
N THR A 86 -4.59 -5.54 0.75
CA THR A 86 -5.95 -6.05 0.65
C THR A 86 -6.11 -7.26 1.58
N SER A 87 -7.34 -7.56 2.00
CA SER A 87 -7.62 -8.83 2.67
C SER A 87 -7.29 -9.99 1.70
N MET A 88 -6.38 -10.86 2.12
CA MET A 88 -5.81 -11.91 1.28
C MET A 88 -5.37 -13.11 2.11
N ALA A 89 -5.17 -14.27 1.47
CA ALA A 89 -4.53 -15.41 2.08
C ALA A 89 -2.99 -15.22 2.17
N GLY A 90 -2.33 -16.05 2.96
CA GLY A 90 -0.87 -16.02 3.15
C GLY A 90 -0.45 -15.14 4.34
N SER A 91 0.85 -14.91 4.45
CA SER A 91 1.47 -14.27 5.63
C SER A 91 1.67 -12.75 5.51
N VAL A 92 1.41 -12.15 4.34
CA VAL A 92 1.52 -10.68 4.15
C VAL A 92 0.56 -9.89 5.06
N PRO A 93 -0.71 -10.29 5.27
CA PRO A 93 -1.61 -9.58 6.18
C PRO A 93 -1.08 -9.42 7.61
N ASP A 94 -0.27 -10.36 8.09
CA ASP A 94 0.33 -10.30 9.43
C ASP A 94 1.60 -9.44 9.46
N ALA A 95 2.20 -9.16 8.29
CA ALA A 95 3.38 -8.33 8.15
C ALA A 95 3.07 -6.86 7.84
N ALA A 96 1.90 -6.56 7.26
CA ALA A 96 1.47 -5.20 6.91
C ALA A 96 1.15 -4.33 8.14
N ASP A 97 1.07 -3.00 7.94
CA ASP A 97 0.61 -2.07 8.97
C ASP A 97 -0.91 -2.09 9.13
N VAL A 98 -1.65 -2.20 8.03
CA VAL A 98 -3.13 -2.19 8.01
C VAL A 98 -3.63 -3.16 6.94
N VAL A 99 -4.68 -3.92 7.25
CA VAL A 99 -5.38 -4.76 6.27
C VAL A 99 -6.72 -4.12 5.96
N VAL A 100 -7.05 -3.97 4.67
CA VAL A 100 -8.30 -3.35 4.23
C VAL A 100 -8.99 -4.27 3.22
N SER A 101 -10.24 -4.63 3.48
CA SER A 101 -10.96 -5.61 2.65
C SER A 101 -11.38 -5.03 1.31
N ASP A 102 -11.90 -3.80 1.30
CA ASP A 102 -12.24 -3.11 0.08
C ASP A 102 -10.99 -2.49 -0.58
N PRO A 103 -10.64 -2.90 -1.82
CA PRO A 103 -9.47 -2.36 -2.49
C PRO A 103 -9.58 -0.86 -2.78
N VAL A 104 -10.78 -0.33 -3.03
CA VAL A 104 -10.96 1.11 -3.27
C VAL A 104 -10.65 1.89 -2.01
N GLU A 105 -11.23 1.50 -0.87
CA GLU A 105 -10.94 2.05 0.45
C GLU A 105 -9.45 1.94 0.80
N ALA A 106 -8.78 0.82 0.49
CA ALA A 106 -7.35 0.66 0.72
C ALA A 106 -6.53 1.77 0.02
N GLY A 107 -6.92 2.15 -1.21
CA GLY A 107 -6.32 3.24 -1.95
C GLY A 107 -6.56 4.61 -1.30
N VAL A 108 -7.80 4.87 -0.87
CA VAL A 108 -8.17 6.11 -0.17
C VAL A 108 -7.37 6.25 1.13
N MET A 109 -7.37 5.21 1.97
CA MET A 109 -6.65 5.21 3.24
C MET A 109 -5.14 5.39 3.05
N ALA A 110 -4.55 4.78 2.02
CA ALA A 110 -3.13 4.93 1.72
C ALA A 110 -2.75 6.40 1.46
N VAL A 111 -3.58 7.14 0.72
CA VAL A 111 -3.38 8.59 0.49
C VAL A 111 -3.59 9.38 1.76
N MET A 112 -4.68 9.12 2.49
CA MET A 112 -4.99 9.84 3.73
C MET A 112 -3.87 9.68 4.78
N LEU A 113 -3.19 8.54 4.82
CA LEU A 113 -2.08 8.29 5.76
C LEU A 113 -0.82 9.09 5.47
N ILE A 114 -0.62 9.55 4.23
CA ILE A 114 0.58 10.31 3.82
C ILE A 114 0.28 11.78 3.55
N ALA A 115 -0.99 12.17 3.56
CA ALA A 115 -1.41 13.52 3.32
C ALA A 115 -1.22 14.39 4.57
N ASP A 116 -0.56 15.53 4.40
CA ASP A 116 -0.23 16.44 5.51
C ASP A 116 -1.50 17.14 6.06
N THR A 117 -2.55 17.27 5.25
CA THR A 117 -3.81 17.92 5.67
C THR A 117 -4.82 16.95 6.28
N ALA A 118 -4.57 15.64 6.24
CA ALA A 118 -5.45 14.64 6.84
C ALA A 118 -5.15 14.48 8.33
N ARG A 119 -6.21 14.31 9.14
CA ARG A 119 -6.05 13.91 10.56
C ARG A 119 -5.85 12.40 10.74
N PHE A 120 -5.95 11.64 9.65
CA PHE A 120 -5.85 10.20 9.67
C PHE A 120 -4.39 9.80 9.85
N SER A 121 -4.09 9.06 10.92
CA SER A 121 -2.72 8.71 11.30
C SER A 121 -2.58 7.22 11.54
N ILE A 122 -1.44 6.68 11.12
CA ILE A 122 -1.09 5.27 11.29
C ILE A 122 -1.11 4.84 12.76
N GLU A 123 -0.82 5.74 13.69
CA GLU A 123 -0.80 5.45 15.13
C GLU A 123 -2.14 4.94 15.66
N HIS A 124 -3.26 5.35 15.03
CA HIS A 124 -4.61 4.97 15.44
C HIS A 124 -5.11 3.68 14.78
N VAL A 125 -4.46 3.24 13.70
CA VAL A 125 -4.96 2.16 12.83
C VAL A 125 -4.00 1.01 12.63
N ARG A 126 -2.76 1.12 13.10
CA ARG A 126 -1.77 0.04 13.00
C ARG A 126 -2.30 -1.25 13.64
N GLY A 127 -2.17 -2.36 12.93
CA GLY A 127 -2.62 -3.69 13.33
C GLY A 127 -4.13 -3.91 13.18
N LYS A 128 -4.90 -2.90 12.74
CA LYS A 128 -6.34 -3.05 12.52
C LYS A 128 -6.64 -3.66 11.15
N ARG A 129 -7.83 -4.25 11.06
CA ARG A 129 -8.43 -4.78 9.84
C ARG A 129 -9.76 -4.07 9.61
N PHE A 130 -9.99 -3.62 8.38
CA PHE A 130 -11.21 -2.92 7.93
C PHE A 130 -11.94 -3.76 6.87
#